data_AF-A0A1G5E7R7-F1
#
_entry.id   AF-A0A1G5E7R7-F1
#
_cell.length_a   1.000
_cell.length_b   1.000
_cell.length_c   1.000
_cell.angle_alpha   90.00
_cell.angle_beta   90.00
_cell.angle_gamma   90.00
#
_symmetry.space_group_name_H-M   'P 1'
#
loop_
_entity.id
_entity.type
_entity.pdbx_description
1 polymer ?
#
loop_
_entity_poly.entity_id
_entity_poly.type
_entity_poly.pdbx_seq_one_letter_code
_entity_poly.pdbx_strand_id
1 'polypeptide(L)'
;MKYSRYIASVLSAVLMAALLTGCGLVDKIRDNVEEQVNAPDTVTTQTTDTDDSTAQTDTDTDPAPTPVTATTGDSPLDDMVGSWTCICTTYYSEYADGETYSSSAMLADEFSPDSRIIVRKDADRYIADYLCLNYETETRIYGTELEIQDDAAYRDCPNQEWCALLDDPFRDMDSIDRKLTLADDMLIEAEEYFHKAEDSEYDEDYYSVTTHFYLPEDSPRLADPESLRYFDTVTVSDATELLNSIQNNRKIILEEGTYDLTGVSVRKLDNPRISTESYEGYSIRNVSNLCLEAKDGAKVLICVDDPYFDVLSLYDCEHVTYKGLTVGHDVEPGTCSGSVLAINSSSYITVEDCHLYGCGTYGIESMYSYGIDVRNTEIYECTYGLLDLNGVNSVSFADCSFRDSEGLDMISLYNGSDVSFTDCEFSDNRCTYNGCDFVSLEEYCSALFTDCEFKNNEYYLFSNMEVSMENCTIDGVKKTTVTVDTLLSADDVMAAYDKVRERDKEIDDMIYEGTADQSTQNQLCYEDYSNWDSLLNGIWGYLGETLNENDMETLRTEQKKWIKEKETAMQDAAESFGGGTMQPQVEYGTGARLTRERVELLIHKYLEE
;
A
#
# COMPACT_ATOMS: atom_id res chain seq x y z
N MET A 1 9.72 -13.12 -28.75
CA MET A 1 10.64 -12.90 -27.61
C MET A 1 9.99 -12.14 -26.44
N LYS A 2 9.00 -11.26 -26.66
CA LYS A 2 8.16 -10.68 -25.58
C LYS A 2 7.21 -11.69 -24.88
N TYR A 3 6.84 -12.78 -25.57
CA TYR A 3 5.91 -13.81 -25.08
C TYR A 3 6.47 -14.79 -24.01
N SER A 4 7.77 -14.79 -23.73
CA SER A 4 8.37 -15.77 -22.80
C SER A 4 8.42 -15.28 -21.34
N ARG A 5 8.23 -13.98 -21.10
CA ARG A 5 8.24 -13.40 -19.74
C ARG A 5 6.85 -13.43 -19.08
N TYR A 6 5.78 -13.39 -19.86
CA TYR A 6 4.38 -13.50 -19.40
C TYR A 6 4.01 -14.90 -18.88
N ILE A 7 4.61 -15.97 -19.42
CA ILE A 7 4.37 -17.34 -18.94
C ILE A 7 4.86 -17.50 -17.48
N ALA A 8 5.83 -16.71 -17.02
CA ALA A 8 6.33 -16.79 -15.65
C ALA A 8 5.43 -16.09 -14.61
N SER A 9 4.76 -14.99 -14.99
CA SER A 9 3.92 -14.21 -14.07
C SER A 9 2.53 -14.81 -13.85
N VAL A 10 1.88 -15.31 -14.91
CA VAL A 10 0.55 -15.94 -14.80
C VAL A 10 0.63 -17.33 -14.13
N LEU A 11 1.71 -18.09 -14.36
CA LEU A 11 1.94 -19.32 -13.60
C LEU A 11 2.20 -19.05 -12.11
N SER A 12 2.66 -17.85 -11.72
CA SER A 12 2.87 -17.48 -10.32
C SER A 12 1.54 -17.19 -9.60
N ALA A 13 0.59 -16.54 -10.27
CA ALA A 13 -0.76 -16.29 -9.74
C ALA A 13 -1.55 -17.59 -9.55
N VAL A 14 -1.45 -18.53 -10.51
CA VAL A 14 -2.12 -19.83 -10.43
C VAL A 14 -1.44 -20.79 -9.44
N LEU A 15 -0.11 -20.69 -9.23
CA LEU A 15 0.56 -21.49 -8.18
C LEU A 15 0.26 -21.00 -6.75
N MET A 16 -0.01 -19.70 -6.53
CA MET A 16 -0.31 -19.18 -5.19
C MET A 16 -1.66 -19.68 -4.66
N ALA A 17 -2.69 -19.78 -5.52
CA ALA A 17 -3.97 -20.39 -5.14
C ALA A 17 -3.82 -21.87 -4.73
N ALA A 18 -2.82 -22.59 -5.28
CA ALA A 18 -2.57 -23.99 -4.97
C ALA A 18 -1.69 -24.24 -3.72
N LEU A 19 -0.97 -23.22 -3.21
CA LEU A 19 -0.07 -23.36 -2.05
C LEU A 19 -0.76 -23.05 -0.71
N LEU A 20 -1.83 -22.23 -0.70
CA LEU A 20 -2.59 -21.90 0.51
C LEU A 20 -3.44 -23.07 1.05
N THR A 21 -3.75 -24.06 0.21
CA THR A 21 -4.45 -25.29 0.64
C THR A 21 -3.51 -26.39 1.17
N GLY A 22 -2.18 -26.17 1.12
CA GLY A 22 -1.17 -27.21 1.34
C GLY A 22 -0.42 -27.19 2.69
N CYS A 23 -0.53 -26.13 3.51
CA CYS A 23 0.22 -26.05 4.78
C CYS A 23 -0.72 -25.95 5.99
N GLY A 24 -0.77 -27.04 6.77
CA GLY A 24 -1.61 -27.20 7.97
C GLY A 24 -1.28 -26.26 9.12
N LEU A 25 -1.70 -24.99 9.01
CA LEU A 25 -1.71 -24.00 10.09
C LEU A 25 -3.04 -23.99 10.88
N VAL A 26 -4.11 -24.60 10.34
CA VAL A 26 -5.47 -24.56 10.90
C VAL A 26 -5.62 -25.42 12.17
N ASP A 27 -4.84 -26.49 12.33
CA ASP A 27 -5.00 -27.42 13.45
C ASP A 27 -4.39 -26.94 14.78
N LYS A 28 -3.57 -25.87 14.79
CA LYS A 28 -2.99 -25.32 16.03
C LYS A 28 -3.81 -24.20 16.68
N ILE A 29 -4.80 -23.65 15.99
CA ILE A 29 -5.64 -22.55 16.48
C ILE A 29 -6.85 -23.09 17.26
N ARG A 30 -7.30 -24.32 16.98
CA ARG A 30 -8.49 -24.91 17.61
C ARG A 30 -8.33 -25.27 19.10
N ASP A 31 -7.12 -25.52 19.57
CA ASP A 31 -6.90 -26.01 20.95
C ASP A 31 -6.84 -24.89 22.01
N ASN A 32 -6.74 -23.61 21.61
CA ASN A 32 -6.63 -22.48 22.55
C ASN A 32 -7.94 -21.73 22.82
N VAL A 33 -9.04 -22.07 22.13
CA VAL A 33 -10.32 -21.33 22.23
C VAL A 33 -11.28 -21.94 23.28
N GLU A 34 -11.02 -23.14 23.80
CA GLU A 34 -11.93 -23.80 24.76
C GLU A 34 -11.81 -23.34 26.23
N GLU A 35 -10.88 -22.45 26.60
CA GLU A 35 -10.64 -22.11 28.03
C GLU A 35 -11.11 -20.73 28.51
N GLN A 36 -11.77 -19.90 27.69
CA GLN A 36 -12.27 -18.58 28.15
C GLN A 36 -13.79 -18.35 28.07
N VAL A 37 -14.59 -19.37 27.72
CA VAL A 37 -16.06 -19.28 27.75
C VAL A 37 -16.59 -19.75 29.11
N ASN A 38 -16.44 -18.95 30.18
CA ASN A 38 -17.21 -19.13 31.43
C ASN A 38 -17.16 -17.91 32.37
N ALA A 39 -18.03 -16.92 32.16
CA ALA A 39 -18.70 -16.16 33.24
C ALA A 39 -19.87 -15.31 32.69
N PRO A 40 -21.00 -15.18 33.42
CA PRO A 40 -22.28 -14.77 32.84
C PRO A 40 -22.64 -13.28 32.94
N ASP A 41 -23.55 -12.91 32.05
CA ASP A 41 -24.24 -11.63 31.84
C ASP A 41 -24.71 -10.86 33.07
N THR A 42 -24.78 -9.52 32.92
CA THR A 42 -25.82 -8.73 33.58
C THR A 42 -26.33 -7.61 32.67
N VAL A 43 -27.50 -7.87 32.08
CA VAL A 43 -28.32 -6.93 31.31
C VAL A 43 -28.94 -5.89 32.26
N THR A 44 -28.84 -4.61 31.93
CA THR A 44 -29.75 -3.59 32.46
C THR A 44 -30.24 -2.70 31.31
N THR A 45 -31.52 -2.83 31.02
CA THR A 45 -32.28 -2.03 30.06
C THR A 45 -32.64 -0.66 30.66
N GLN A 46 -32.40 0.43 29.92
CA GLN A 46 -33.19 1.65 30.05
C GLN A 46 -33.41 2.30 28.68
N THR A 47 -34.69 2.32 28.29
CA THR A 47 -35.29 3.12 27.22
C THR A 47 -35.62 4.52 27.72
N THR A 48 -35.51 5.53 26.85
CA THR A 48 -36.34 6.76 26.74
C THR A 48 -35.77 7.55 25.56
N ASP A 49 -36.48 7.59 24.44
CA ASP A 49 -37.50 8.59 24.05
C ASP A 49 -36.89 9.77 23.27
N THR A 50 -37.43 9.87 22.06
CA THR A 50 -37.30 10.88 21.00
C THR A 50 -37.43 12.32 21.49
N ASP A 51 -36.67 13.23 20.89
CA ASP A 51 -37.28 14.45 20.36
C ASP A 51 -36.52 15.07 19.18
N ASP A 52 -37.34 15.68 18.35
CA ASP A 52 -37.18 16.19 16.99
C ASP A 52 -36.44 17.54 16.95
N SER A 53 -35.51 17.71 15.99
CA SER A 53 -35.16 19.07 15.52
C SER A 53 -34.66 19.06 14.08
N THR A 54 -35.54 19.55 13.22
CA THR A 54 -35.36 20.01 11.84
C THR A 54 -34.12 20.88 11.63
N ALA A 55 -33.27 20.50 10.66
CA ALA A 55 -32.34 21.40 9.98
C ALA A 55 -32.44 21.17 8.47
N GLN A 56 -32.70 22.26 7.74
CA GLN A 56 -32.76 22.31 6.28
C GLN A 56 -31.37 22.04 5.70
N THR A 57 -31.26 21.04 4.84
CA THR A 57 -30.13 20.83 3.94
C THR A 57 -30.44 21.51 2.59
N ASP A 58 -29.65 22.52 2.24
CA ASP A 58 -29.51 22.97 0.86
C ASP A 58 -28.52 22.00 0.19
N THR A 59 -29.04 21.08 -0.61
CA THR A 59 -28.26 20.12 -1.40
C THR A 59 -28.17 20.61 -2.84
N ASP A 60 -27.02 21.17 -3.22
CA ASP A 60 -26.56 21.13 -4.61
C ASP A 60 -25.81 19.80 -4.78
N THR A 61 -26.57 18.73 -5.01
CA THR A 61 -26.08 17.42 -5.48
C THR A 61 -26.31 17.35 -6.97
N ASP A 62 -25.24 17.23 -7.76
CA ASP A 62 -25.36 16.68 -9.13
C ASP A 62 -25.73 15.19 -8.97
N PRO A 63 -26.76 14.67 -9.68
CA PRO A 63 -27.35 13.40 -9.31
C PRO A 63 -26.49 12.23 -9.83
N ALA A 64 -26.54 11.12 -9.10
CA ALA A 64 -26.30 9.79 -9.67
C ALA A 64 -27.12 9.62 -10.96
N PRO A 65 -26.64 8.82 -11.94
CA PRO A 65 -27.27 8.75 -13.25
C PRO A 65 -28.76 8.43 -13.13
N THR A 66 -29.58 9.29 -13.73
CA THR A 66 -31.04 9.27 -13.53
C THR A 66 -31.68 8.57 -14.73
N PRO A 67 -32.68 7.68 -14.54
CA PRO A 67 -33.30 7.00 -15.67
C PRO A 67 -33.92 8.01 -16.65
N VAL A 68 -33.59 7.88 -17.94
CA VAL A 68 -34.25 8.63 -19.00
C VAL A 68 -35.70 8.16 -19.09
N THR A 69 -36.63 8.98 -18.61
CA THR A 69 -38.05 8.71 -18.79
C THR A 69 -38.44 9.06 -20.22
N ALA A 70 -38.90 8.06 -20.97
CA ALA A 70 -39.33 8.21 -22.35
C ALA A 70 -40.39 9.33 -22.48
N THR A 71 -40.04 10.42 -23.18
CA THR A 71 -41.03 11.42 -23.57
C THR A 71 -42.00 10.77 -24.55
N THR A 72 -43.29 10.79 -24.19
CA THR A 72 -44.38 10.12 -24.89
C THR A 72 -44.34 10.30 -26.42
N GLY A 73 -43.97 9.24 -27.15
CA GLY A 73 -44.15 9.13 -28.62
C GLY A 73 -43.02 8.46 -29.39
N ASP A 74 -41.77 8.54 -28.90
CA ASP A 74 -40.57 8.04 -29.58
C ASP A 74 -40.07 6.73 -28.93
N SER A 75 -39.37 5.88 -29.71
CA SER A 75 -38.85 4.61 -29.19
C SER A 75 -37.61 4.90 -28.34
N PRO A 76 -37.38 4.21 -27.20
CA PRO A 76 -36.15 4.41 -26.42
C PRO A 76 -34.86 4.09 -27.22
N LEU A 77 -34.97 3.33 -28.32
CA LEU A 77 -33.86 3.04 -29.21
C LEU A 77 -33.49 4.21 -30.13
N ASP A 78 -34.35 5.24 -30.26
CA ASP A 78 -34.02 6.44 -31.03
C ASP A 78 -32.79 7.14 -30.45
N ASP A 79 -32.66 7.18 -29.13
CA ASP A 79 -31.52 7.78 -28.42
C ASP A 79 -30.25 6.92 -28.48
N MET A 80 -30.36 5.64 -28.86
CA MET A 80 -29.20 4.77 -29.07
C MET A 80 -28.53 4.98 -30.44
N VAL A 81 -29.20 5.64 -31.40
CA VAL A 81 -28.70 5.79 -32.77
C VAL A 81 -27.43 6.65 -32.80
N GLY A 82 -26.30 6.05 -33.18
CA GLY A 82 -25.00 6.72 -33.18
C GLY A 82 -23.83 5.74 -33.21
N SER A 83 -22.62 6.31 -33.12
CA SER A 83 -21.37 5.57 -32.90
C SER A 83 -20.94 5.74 -31.45
N TRP A 84 -20.56 4.64 -30.81
CA TRP A 84 -20.27 4.54 -29.39
C TRP A 84 -18.90 3.89 -29.17
N THR A 85 -18.10 4.49 -28.30
CA THR A 85 -16.77 4.03 -27.93
C THR A 85 -16.77 3.62 -26.46
N CYS A 86 -16.28 2.42 -26.17
CA CYS A 86 -16.18 1.92 -24.80
C CYS A 86 -15.17 2.78 -24.02
N ILE A 87 -15.55 3.21 -22.82
CA ILE A 87 -14.70 3.98 -21.91
C ILE A 87 -14.28 3.17 -20.68
N CYS A 88 -15.05 2.15 -20.32
CA CYS A 88 -14.81 1.33 -19.15
C CYS A 88 -15.45 -0.05 -19.34
N THR A 89 -14.77 -1.09 -18.88
CA THR A 89 -15.33 -2.41 -18.66
C THR A 89 -15.27 -2.72 -17.18
N THR A 90 -16.36 -3.24 -16.61
CA THR A 90 -16.38 -3.78 -15.26
C THR A 90 -16.70 -5.27 -15.31
N TYR A 91 -16.13 -6.01 -14.37
CA TYR A 91 -16.45 -7.39 -14.10
C TYR A 91 -16.89 -7.51 -12.65
N TYR A 92 -17.94 -8.28 -12.42
CA TYR A 92 -18.40 -8.65 -11.08
C TYR A 92 -18.74 -10.13 -11.06
N SER A 93 -18.35 -10.82 -9.99
CA SER A 93 -18.80 -12.18 -9.71
C SER A 93 -19.15 -12.36 -8.24
N GLU A 94 -20.13 -13.24 -7.99
CA GLU A 94 -20.66 -13.58 -6.69
C GLU A 94 -20.73 -15.11 -6.57
N TYR A 95 -19.98 -15.66 -5.63
CA TYR A 95 -19.88 -17.10 -5.37
C TYR A 95 -20.98 -17.56 -4.40
N ALA A 96 -21.28 -18.85 -4.42
CA ALA A 96 -22.37 -19.42 -3.60
C ALA A 96 -22.18 -19.24 -2.08
N ASP A 97 -20.95 -19.06 -1.62
CA ASP A 97 -20.59 -18.78 -0.22
C ASP A 97 -20.73 -17.30 0.17
N GLY A 98 -21.04 -16.43 -0.79
CA GLY A 98 -21.18 -14.99 -0.63
C GLY A 98 -19.90 -14.20 -0.88
N GLU A 99 -18.78 -14.85 -1.24
CA GLU A 99 -17.60 -14.14 -1.69
C GLU A 99 -17.89 -13.39 -2.99
N THR A 100 -17.38 -12.16 -3.09
CA THR A 100 -17.55 -11.33 -4.28
C THR A 100 -16.19 -10.92 -4.81
N TYR A 101 -16.08 -10.88 -6.13
CA TYR A 101 -14.94 -10.34 -6.83
C TYR A 101 -15.42 -9.29 -7.82
N SER A 102 -14.65 -8.23 -7.97
CA SER A 102 -14.96 -7.19 -8.93
C SER A 102 -13.68 -6.54 -9.43
N SER A 103 -13.65 -6.20 -10.71
CA SER A 103 -12.57 -5.43 -11.31
C SER A 103 -13.12 -4.42 -12.31
N SER A 104 -12.31 -3.43 -12.65
CA SER A 104 -12.66 -2.41 -13.63
C SER A 104 -11.44 -2.03 -14.44
N ALA A 105 -11.59 -1.92 -15.76
CA ALA A 105 -10.56 -1.49 -16.70
C ALA A 105 -11.09 -0.32 -17.53
N MET A 106 -10.36 0.79 -17.54
CA MET A 106 -10.69 1.99 -18.31
C MET A 106 -10.07 1.93 -19.69
N LEU A 107 -10.64 2.60 -20.69
CA LEU A 107 -10.08 2.71 -22.05
C LEU A 107 -8.64 3.25 -22.06
N ALA A 108 -8.31 4.10 -21.08
CA ALA A 108 -6.99 4.70 -20.93
C ALA A 108 -5.92 3.72 -20.42
N ASP A 109 -6.33 2.57 -19.86
CA ASP A 109 -5.41 1.62 -19.25
C ASP A 109 -4.69 0.79 -20.33
N GLU A 110 -3.43 0.38 -20.06
CA GLU A 110 -2.54 -0.24 -21.06
C GLU A 110 -3.13 -1.52 -21.71
N PHE A 111 -4.01 -2.23 -21.00
CA PHE A 111 -4.57 -3.53 -21.41
C PHE A 111 -6.10 -3.53 -21.57
N SER A 112 -6.71 -2.36 -21.77
CA SER A 112 -8.16 -2.23 -21.91
C SER A 112 -8.72 -2.89 -23.18
N PRO A 113 -9.91 -3.52 -23.12
CA PRO A 113 -10.59 -4.03 -24.31
C PRO A 113 -11.02 -2.88 -25.24
N ASP A 114 -10.71 -2.99 -26.54
CA ASP A 114 -11.23 -2.06 -27.57
C ASP A 114 -12.62 -2.55 -27.99
N SER A 115 -13.65 -1.87 -27.47
CA SER A 115 -15.04 -2.17 -27.81
C SER A 115 -15.77 -0.96 -28.41
N ARG A 116 -16.59 -1.22 -29.43
CA ARG A 116 -17.34 -0.21 -30.20
C ARG A 116 -18.70 -0.73 -30.62
N ILE A 117 -19.68 0.17 -30.59
CA ILE A 117 -21.05 -0.10 -31.03
C ILE A 117 -21.49 0.97 -32.02
N ILE A 118 -22.14 0.55 -33.11
CA ILE A 118 -22.78 1.48 -34.05
C ILE A 118 -24.23 1.07 -34.21
N VAL A 119 -25.15 1.92 -33.77
CA VAL A 119 -26.59 1.69 -33.93
C VAL A 119 -27.14 2.60 -35.02
N ARG A 120 -27.93 2.04 -35.93
CA ARG A 120 -28.54 2.74 -37.07
C ARG A 120 -30.02 2.43 -37.13
N LYS A 121 -30.82 3.44 -37.46
CA LYS A 121 -32.24 3.27 -37.78
C LYS A 121 -32.44 3.02 -39.27
N ASP A 122 -33.08 1.91 -39.63
CA ASP A 122 -33.50 1.57 -40.99
C ASP A 122 -35.02 1.39 -41.03
N ALA A 123 -35.73 2.42 -41.49
CA ALA A 123 -37.18 2.55 -41.39
C ALA A 123 -37.68 2.41 -39.94
N ASP A 124 -38.41 1.34 -39.63
CA ASP A 124 -38.97 1.05 -38.30
C ASP A 124 -38.09 0.07 -37.49
N ARG A 125 -36.90 -0.28 -38.00
CA ARG A 125 -35.98 -1.26 -37.41
C ARG A 125 -34.71 -0.57 -36.90
N TYR A 126 -34.14 -1.09 -35.82
CA TYR A 126 -32.86 -0.63 -35.27
C TYR A 126 -31.82 -1.72 -35.48
N ILE A 127 -30.71 -1.36 -36.10
CA ILE A 127 -29.66 -2.29 -36.52
C ILE A 127 -28.36 -1.90 -35.83
N ALA A 128 -27.69 -2.85 -35.18
CA ALA A 128 -26.43 -2.65 -34.49
C ALA A 128 -25.29 -3.42 -35.17
N ASP A 129 -24.11 -2.77 -35.20
CA ASP A 129 -22.81 -3.42 -35.37
C ASP A 129 -22.07 -3.35 -34.03
N TYR A 130 -21.42 -4.44 -33.64
CA TYR A 130 -20.66 -4.55 -32.41
C TYR A 130 -19.29 -5.16 -32.71
N LEU A 131 -18.26 -4.53 -32.15
CA LEU A 131 -16.88 -5.01 -32.20
C LEU A 131 -16.35 -4.98 -30.77
N CYS A 132 -15.83 -6.11 -30.28
CA CYS A 132 -15.05 -6.13 -29.05
C CYS A 132 -13.80 -6.97 -29.25
N LEU A 133 -12.66 -6.38 -28.91
CA LEU A 133 -11.34 -6.97 -28.97
C LEU A 133 -10.76 -6.99 -27.57
N ASN A 134 -10.57 -8.18 -26.99
CA ASN A 134 -9.83 -8.36 -25.76
C ASN A 134 -8.64 -9.32 -25.98
N TYR A 135 -7.89 -9.64 -24.92
CA TYR A 135 -6.69 -10.47 -25.02
C TYR A 135 -6.98 -11.90 -25.54
N GLU A 136 -8.17 -12.43 -25.30
CA GLU A 136 -8.50 -13.84 -25.52
C GLU A 136 -9.46 -14.06 -26.70
N THR A 137 -10.35 -13.10 -26.95
CA THR A 137 -11.47 -13.23 -27.86
C THR A 137 -11.65 -11.97 -28.72
N GLU A 138 -12.12 -12.21 -29.94
CA GLU A 138 -12.54 -11.18 -30.88
C GLU A 138 -13.99 -11.46 -31.25
N THR A 139 -14.88 -10.56 -30.87
CA THR A 139 -16.32 -10.65 -31.17
C THR A 139 -16.68 -9.60 -32.21
N ARG A 140 -17.32 -10.04 -33.29
CA ARG A 140 -17.76 -9.19 -34.40
C ARG A 140 -19.18 -9.55 -34.81
N ILE A 141 -20.10 -8.66 -34.52
CA ILE A 141 -21.52 -8.78 -34.89
C ILE A 141 -21.83 -7.63 -35.85
N TYR A 142 -22.45 -7.93 -36.98
CA TYR A 142 -22.78 -6.93 -37.99
C TYR A 142 -24.22 -7.08 -38.45
N GLY A 143 -24.95 -5.96 -38.47
CA GLY A 143 -26.28 -5.91 -39.04
C GLY A 143 -27.34 -6.65 -38.22
N THR A 144 -27.14 -6.82 -36.91
CA THR A 144 -28.13 -7.44 -36.02
C THR A 144 -29.24 -6.47 -35.69
N GLU A 145 -30.48 -6.93 -35.69
CA GLU A 145 -31.63 -6.14 -35.24
C GLU A 145 -31.72 -6.12 -33.72
N LEU A 146 -31.94 -4.94 -33.13
CA LEU A 146 -32.17 -4.80 -31.70
C LEU A 146 -33.63 -5.10 -31.36
N GLU A 147 -33.84 -6.01 -30.40
CA GLU A 147 -35.16 -6.37 -29.90
C GLU A 147 -35.39 -5.77 -28.50
N ILE A 148 -36.43 -4.94 -28.34
CA ILE A 148 -36.78 -4.38 -27.04
C ILE A 148 -37.41 -5.48 -26.17
N GLN A 149 -36.95 -5.56 -24.92
CA GLN A 149 -37.51 -6.42 -23.88
C GLN A 149 -37.93 -5.57 -22.68
N ASP A 150 -39.05 -5.94 -22.05
CA ASP A 150 -39.56 -5.32 -20.81
C ASP A 150 -38.83 -5.91 -19.58
N ASP A 151 -37.49 -5.86 -19.59
CA ASP A 151 -36.62 -6.39 -18.54
C ASP A 151 -35.33 -5.57 -18.45
N ALA A 152 -34.66 -5.58 -17.29
CA ALA A 152 -33.38 -4.90 -17.09
C ALA A 152 -32.26 -5.57 -17.91
N ALA A 153 -31.21 -4.79 -18.21
CA ALA A 153 -30.02 -5.34 -18.88
C ALA A 153 -29.26 -6.35 -17.99
N TYR A 154 -29.26 -6.11 -16.68
CA TYR A 154 -28.70 -6.97 -15.63
C TYR A 154 -29.33 -6.59 -14.30
N ARG A 155 -29.20 -7.44 -13.28
CA ARG A 155 -29.84 -7.29 -11.95
C ARG A 155 -29.77 -5.86 -11.37
N ASP A 156 -28.59 -5.26 -11.35
CA ASP A 156 -28.31 -3.99 -10.65
C ASP A 156 -28.19 -2.79 -11.61
N CYS A 157 -28.78 -2.91 -12.81
CA CYS A 157 -28.72 -1.86 -13.82
C CYS A 157 -29.48 -0.59 -13.41
N PRO A 158 -28.97 0.63 -13.70
CA PRO A 158 -29.72 1.87 -13.47
C PRO A 158 -31.10 1.90 -14.16
N ASN A 159 -31.20 1.32 -15.36
CA ASN A 159 -32.47 1.16 -16.06
C ASN A 159 -33.06 -0.23 -15.82
N GLN A 160 -34.15 -0.28 -15.06
CA GLN A 160 -34.87 -1.49 -14.69
C GLN A 160 -36.13 -1.74 -15.53
N GLU A 161 -36.47 -0.83 -16.45
CA GLU A 161 -37.74 -0.89 -17.19
C GLU A 161 -37.61 -1.62 -18.53
N TRP A 162 -36.48 -1.50 -19.20
CA TRP A 162 -36.26 -2.11 -20.52
C TRP A 162 -34.78 -2.30 -20.85
N CYS A 163 -34.53 -3.22 -21.79
CA CYS A 163 -33.26 -3.40 -22.46
C CYS A 163 -33.48 -3.74 -23.94
N ALA A 164 -32.43 -3.63 -24.73
CA ALA A 164 -32.40 -4.02 -26.12
C ALA A 164 -31.46 -5.22 -26.28
N LEU A 165 -31.99 -6.36 -26.69
CA LEU A 165 -31.20 -7.55 -26.94
C LEU A 165 -30.40 -7.37 -28.23
N LEU A 166 -29.08 -7.56 -28.14
CA LEU A 166 -28.18 -7.71 -29.27
C LEU A 166 -27.97 -9.21 -29.52
N ASP A 167 -28.89 -9.81 -30.28
CA ASP A 167 -28.83 -11.24 -30.62
C ASP A 167 -27.71 -11.53 -31.62
N ASP A 168 -26.76 -12.38 -31.26
CA ASP A 168 -25.69 -12.79 -32.16
C ASP A 168 -26.13 -14.03 -32.95
N PRO A 169 -26.41 -13.87 -34.26
CA PRO A 169 -27.08 -14.90 -35.06
C PRO A 169 -26.17 -16.08 -35.43
N PHE A 170 -24.90 -16.08 -35.00
CA PHE A 170 -23.91 -17.11 -35.35
C PHE A 170 -23.64 -18.12 -34.23
N ARG A 171 -24.51 -18.21 -33.22
CA ARG A 171 -24.24 -18.90 -31.95
C ARG A 171 -24.73 -20.35 -31.83
N ASP A 172 -23.91 -21.18 -31.17
CA ASP A 172 -24.27 -22.47 -30.56
C ASP A 172 -24.98 -22.25 -29.20
N MET A 173 -25.86 -23.18 -28.80
CA MET A 173 -26.92 -23.05 -27.77
C MET A 173 -26.56 -22.54 -26.35
N ASP A 174 -25.27 -22.31 -26.02
CA ASP A 174 -24.79 -22.05 -24.65
C ASP A 174 -24.31 -20.60 -24.41
N SER A 175 -24.72 -19.61 -25.23
CA SER A 175 -24.00 -18.34 -25.34
C SER A 175 -24.80 -17.06 -25.02
N ILE A 176 -24.51 -16.48 -23.85
CA ILE A 176 -24.48 -15.05 -23.48
C ILE A 176 -25.56 -14.11 -24.06
N ASP A 177 -26.59 -13.76 -23.31
CA ASP A 177 -27.46 -12.65 -23.75
C ASP A 177 -26.70 -11.31 -23.59
N ARG A 178 -26.42 -10.63 -24.71
CA ARG A 178 -25.90 -9.24 -24.70
C ARG A 178 -27.07 -8.28 -24.65
N LYS A 179 -27.25 -7.63 -23.51
CA LYS A 179 -28.34 -6.68 -23.31
C LYS A 179 -27.78 -5.25 -23.27
N LEU A 180 -28.36 -4.39 -24.09
CA LEU A 180 -28.03 -2.97 -24.18
C LEU A 180 -29.07 -2.15 -23.44
N THR A 181 -28.66 -1.08 -22.78
CA THR A 181 -29.59 -0.07 -22.27
C THR A 181 -28.94 1.31 -22.24
N LEU A 182 -29.73 2.33 -21.98
CA LEU A 182 -29.26 3.70 -21.81
C LEU A 182 -29.46 4.15 -20.36
N ALA A 183 -28.45 4.80 -19.82
CA ALA A 183 -28.52 5.59 -18.59
C ALA A 183 -27.92 6.96 -18.88
N ASP A 184 -28.73 8.02 -18.79
CA ASP A 184 -28.41 9.37 -19.26
C ASP A 184 -27.83 9.40 -20.70
N ASP A 185 -26.58 9.80 -20.85
CA ASP A 185 -25.83 9.88 -22.12
C ASP A 185 -24.90 8.68 -22.34
N MET A 186 -24.95 7.66 -21.47
CA MET A 186 -24.12 6.47 -21.56
C MET A 186 -24.91 5.28 -22.08
N LEU A 187 -24.37 4.65 -23.11
CA LEU A 187 -24.81 3.33 -23.54
C LEU A 187 -24.12 2.29 -22.66
N ILE A 188 -24.90 1.35 -22.14
CA ILE A 188 -24.44 0.26 -21.29
C ILE A 188 -24.71 -1.05 -22.01
N GLU A 189 -23.71 -1.89 -22.14
CA GLU A 189 -23.83 -3.26 -22.65
C GLU A 189 -23.43 -4.24 -21.55
N ALA A 190 -24.29 -5.19 -21.24
CA ALA A 190 -24.07 -6.17 -20.20
C ALA A 190 -24.18 -7.60 -20.71
N GLU A 191 -23.29 -8.44 -20.21
CA GLU A 191 -23.25 -9.89 -20.39
C GLU A 191 -23.38 -10.57 -19.03
N GLU A 192 -24.55 -11.15 -18.76
CA GLU A 192 -24.90 -11.77 -17.48
C GLU A 192 -24.88 -13.30 -17.59
N TYR A 193 -24.28 -13.98 -16.60
CA TYR A 193 -24.11 -15.42 -16.58
C TYR A 193 -24.38 -16.04 -15.22
N PHE A 194 -24.97 -17.23 -15.25
CA PHE A 194 -25.08 -18.13 -14.10
C PHE A 194 -24.30 -19.40 -14.41
N HIS A 195 -23.12 -19.53 -13.81
CA HIS A 195 -22.27 -20.70 -13.94
C HIS A 195 -22.77 -21.82 -13.02
N LYS A 196 -22.90 -23.02 -13.57
CA LYS A 196 -23.26 -24.23 -12.82
C LYS A 196 -22.12 -25.23 -12.86
N ALA A 197 -21.84 -25.86 -11.72
CA ALA A 197 -20.70 -26.75 -11.52
C ALA A 197 -20.76 -28.08 -12.31
N GLU A 198 -21.86 -28.40 -13.01
CA GLU A 198 -22.06 -29.73 -13.60
C GLU A 198 -21.04 -30.14 -14.70
N ASP A 199 -20.27 -29.20 -15.27
CA ASP A 199 -19.21 -29.46 -16.28
C ASP A 199 -18.04 -28.43 -16.21
N SER A 200 -17.84 -27.78 -15.07
CA SER A 200 -16.86 -26.71 -14.86
C SER A 200 -15.55 -27.24 -14.24
N GLU A 201 -14.39 -26.71 -14.65
CA GLU A 201 -13.10 -27.00 -13.98
C GLU A 201 -13.04 -26.43 -12.55
N TYR A 202 -13.98 -25.55 -12.22
CA TYR A 202 -14.20 -24.95 -10.90
C TYR A 202 -15.42 -25.61 -10.23
N ASP A 203 -15.24 -26.11 -9.00
CA ASP A 203 -16.19 -26.96 -8.26
C ASP A 203 -17.43 -26.21 -7.68
N GLU A 204 -17.72 -24.96 -8.08
CA GLU A 204 -18.74 -24.12 -7.43
C GLU A 204 -19.60 -23.31 -8.40
N ASP A 205 -20.88 -23.15 -8.05
CA ASP A 205 -21.83 -22.29 -8.76
C ASP A 205 -21.53 -20.82 -8.46
N TYR A 206 -21.53 -19.95 -9.48
CA TYR A 206 -21.36 -18.51 -9.29
C TYR A 206 -22.13 -17.70 -10.34
N TYR A 207 -22.49 -16.48 -9.95
CA TYR A 207 -23.06 -15.47 -10.84
C TYR A 207 -21.94 -14.54 -11.31
N SER A 208 -21.94 -14.14 -12.57
CA SER A 208 -21.01 -13.13 -13.09
C SER A 208 -21.69 -12.20 -14.08
N VAL A 209 -21.19 -10.97 -14.14
CA VAL A 209 -21.60 -9.99 -15.14
C VAL A 209 -20.40 -9.20 -15.63
N THR A 210 -20.26 -9.09 -16.95
CA THR A 210 -19.33 -8.16 -17.60
C THR A 210 -20.12 -7.00 -18.16
N THR A 211 -19.74 -5.77 -17.83
CA THR A 211 -20.45 -4.56 -18.29
C THR A 211 -19.50 -3.64 -19.01
N HIS A 212 -19.84 -3.22 -20.22
CA HIS A 212 -19.14 -2.19 -20.98
C HIS A 212 -19.94 -0.89 -20.96
N PHE A 213 -19.28 0.21 -20.64
CA PHE A 213 -19.84 1.55 -20.62
C PHE A 213 -19.29 2.33 -21.81
N TYR A 214 -20.18 2.94 -22.59
CA TYR A 214 -19.81 3.66 -23.81
C TYR A 214 -20.28 5.11 -23.75
N LEU A 215 -19.50 5.97 -24.37
CA LEU A 215 -19.89 7.33 -24.71
C LEU A 215 -20.02 7.48 -26.23
N PRO A 216 -20.82 8.45 -26.71
CA PRO A 216 -20.81 8.83 -28.12
C PRO A 216 -19.38 9.15 -28.58
N GLU A 217 -19.00 8.70 -29.77
CA GLU A 217 -17.63 8.87 -30.30
C GLU A 217 -17.19 10.34 -30.41
N ASP A 218 -18.14 11.27 -30.52
CA ASP A 218 -17.92 12.72 -30.54
C ASP A 218 -18.15 13.41 -29.19
N SER A 219 -18.31 12.65 -28.10
CA SER A 219 -18.51 13.20 -26.76
C SER A 219 -17.33 14.05 -26.31
N PRO A 220 -17.55 15.31 -25.85
CA PRO A 220 -16.48 16.15 -25.33
C PRO A 220 -15.84 15.58 -24.06
N ARG A 221 -16.53 14.69 -23.34
CA ARG A 221 -16.02 14.04 -22.13
C ARG A 221 -14.82 13.12 -22.41
N LEU A 222 -14.68 12.64 -23.64
CA LEU A 222 -13.51 11.84 -24.08
C LEU A 222 -12.20 12.66 -24.12
N ALA A 223 -12.26 13.99 -23.91
CA ALA A 223 -11.07 14.83 -23.81
C ALA A 223 -10.31 14.67 -22.48
N ASP A 224 -10.96 14.15 -21.44
CA ASP A 224 -10.36 13.88 -20.12
C ASP A 224 -10.71 12.46 -19.65
N PRO A 225 -10.02 11.43 -20.15
CA PRO A 225 -10.34 10.03 -19.86
C PRO A 225 -10.21 9.64 -18.39
N GLU A 226 -9.30 10.26 -17.63
CA GLU A 226 -9.14 9.94 -16.20
C GLU A 226 -10.35 10.38 -15.38
N SER A 227 -10.99 11.49 -15.74
CA SER A 227 -12.24 11.91 -15.07
C SER A 227 -13.38 10.90 -15.24
N LEU A 228 -13.34 10.07 -16.29
CA LEU A 228 -14.36 9.04 -16.58
C LEU A 228 -14.24 7.80 -15.70
N ARG A 229 -13.11 7.65 -14.97
CA ARG A 229 -12.83 6.54 -14.07
C ARG A 229 -13.81 6.47 -12.90
N TYR A 230 -14.34 7.63 -12.51
CA TYR A 230 -15.26 7.79 -11.39
C TYR A 230 -16.69 7.94 -11.91
N PHE A 231 -17.53 6.95 -11.64
CA PHE A 231 -18.94 6.94 -12.01
C PHE A 231 -19.78 7.79 -11.08
N ASP A 232 -19.31 7.99 -9.86
CA ASP A 232 -19.92 8.89 -8.90
C ASP A 232 -18.88 9.67 -8.10
N THR A 233 -19.32 10.83 -7.62
CA THR A 233 -18.58 11.67 -6.69
C THR A 233 -19.43 11.93 -5.47
N VAL A 234 -18.91 11.65 -4.28
CA VAL A 234 -19.59 11.92 -3.01
C VAL A 234 -18.74 12.87 -2.17
N THR A 235 -19.38 13.55 -1.24
CA THR A 235 -18.69 14.39 -0.25
C THR A 235 -18.96 13.83 1.13
N VAL A 236 -17.91 13.71 1.95
CA VAL A 236 -17.98 13.15 3.31
C VAL A 236 -17.40 14.13 4.30
N SER A 237 -17.91 14.11 5.53
CA SER A 237 -17.55 15.04 6.59
C SER A 237 -17.01 14.38 7.86
N ASP A 238 -17.07 13.04 7.93
CA ASP A 238 -16.50 12.26 9.04
C ASP A 238 -15.95 10.89 8.61
N ALA A 239 -15.22 10.24 9.52
CA ALA A 239 -14.57 8.95 9.29
C ALA A 239 -15.56 7.79 9.01
N THR A 240 -16.76 7.81 9.60
CA THR A 240 -17.76 6.77 9.35
C THR A 240 -18.35 6.92 7.94
N GLU A 241 -18.62 8.15 7.51
CA GLU A 241 -19.05 8.46 6.15
C GLU A 241 -17.96 8.09 5.13
N LEU A 242 -16.69 8.43 5.41
CA LEU A 242 -15.55 8.05 4.58
C LEU A 242 -15.47 6.53 4.38
N LEU A 243 -15.41 5.76 5.48
CA LEU A 243 -15.24 4.31 5.40
C LEU A 243 -16.43 3.62 4.72
N ASN A 244 -17.67 4.07 4.95
CA ASN A 244 -18.84 3.50 4.28
C ASN A 244 -18.99 3.96 2.82
N SER A 245 -18.31 5.04 2.41
CA SER A 245 -18.36 5.54 1.04
C SER A 245 -17.35 4.86 0.12
N ILE A 246 -16.37 4.13 0.63
CA ILE A 246 -15.33 3.49 -0.20
C ILE A 246 -15.94 2.38 -1.08
N GLN A 247 -15.80 2.51 -2.40
CA GLN A 247 -16.21 1.51 -3.38
C GLN A 247 -15.45 1.71 -4.69
N ASN A 248 -15.69 0.82 -5.66
CA ASN A 248 -15.13 0.96 -7.00
C ASN A 248 -15.64 2.20 -7.73
N ASN A 249 -14.82 2.74 -8.63
CA ASN A 249 -15.19 3.81 -9.55
C ASN A 249 -15.79 5.03 -8.84
N ARG A 250 -15.25 5.41 -7.67
CA ARG A 250 -15.79 6.52 -6.87
C ARG A 250 -14.72 7.55 -6.55
N LYS A 251 -15.12 8.81 -6.66
CA LYS A 251 -14.40 9.95 -6.09
C LYS A 251 -15.05 10.37 -4.78
N ILE A 252 -14.25 10.51 -3.73
CA ILE A 252 -14.68 10.95 -2.41
C ILE A 252 -13.98 12.26 -2.12
N ILE A 253 -14.77 13.32 -1.98
CA ILE A 253 -14.31 14.65 -1.58
C ILE A 253 -14.43 14.75 -0.06
N LEU A 254 -13.32 15.02 0.61
CA LEU A 254 -13.28 15.16 2.07
C LEU A 254 -13.39 16.65 2.44
N GLU A 255 -14.40 17.00 3.24
CA GLU A 255 -14.52 18.33 3.85
C GLU A 255 -13.41 18.57 4.87
N GLU A 256 -13.16 19.83 5.22
CA GLU A 256 -12.16 20.19 6.25
C GLU A 256 -12.51 19.52 7.59
N GLY A 257 -11.54 18.81 8.18
CA GLY A 257 -11.77 18.10 9.43
C GLY A 257 -10.73 17.03 9.74
N THR A 258 -10.93 16.41 10.90
CA THR A 258 -10.15 15.25 11.37
C THR A 258 -11.02 14.00 11.25
N TYR A 259 -10.50 13.02 10.54
CA TYR A 259 -11.09 11.71 10.29
C TYR A 259 -10.31 10.69 11.12
N ASP A 260 -10.68 10.60 12.39
CA ASP A 260 -10.13 9.60 13.31
C ASP A 260 -10.77 8.23 13.04
N LEU A 261 -9.96 7.31 12.50
CA LEU A 261 -10.43 5.99 12.12
C LEU A 261 -10.59 5.07 13.32
N THR A 262 -9.82 5.20 14.40
CA THR A 262 -9.98 4.33 15.59
C THR A 262 -11.27 4.62 16.34
N GLY A 263 -11.77 5.85 16.24
CA GLY A 263 -13.06 6.27 16.76
C GLY A 263 -14.28 5.63 16.06
N VAL A 264 -14.09 4.97 14.91
CA VAL A 264 -15.21 4.36 14.17
C VAL A 264 -15.60 3.03 14.80
N SER A 265 -16.89 2.88 15.10
CA SER A 265 -17.39 1.60 15.61
C SER A 265 -17.64 0.64 14.46
N VAL A 266 -17.07 -0.57 14.55
CA VAL A 266 -17.32 -1.68 13.60
C VAL A 266 -18.82 -1.94 13.37
N ARG A 267 -19.68 -1.68 14.37
CA ARG A 267 -21.14 -1.85 14.23
C ARG A 267 -21.82 -0.81 13.33
N LYS A 268 -21.13 0.28 13.01
CA LYS A 268 -21.58 1.33 12.10
C LYS A 268 -21.00 1.16 10.69
N LEU A 269 -20.15 0.16 10.48
CA LEU A 269 -19.61 -0.16 9.18
C LEU A 269 -20.51 -1.17 8.49
N ASP A 270 -21.00 -0.78 7.32
CA ASP A 270 -21.78 -1.62 6.41
C ASP A 270 -21.13 -1.55 5.03
N ASN A 271 -19.83 -1.83 4.99
CA ASN A 271 -19.04 -1.80 3.76
C ASN A 271 -18.17 -3.06 3.64
N PRO A 272 -18.47 -3.98 2.70
CA PRO A 272 -17.70 -5.20 2.52
C PRO A 272 -16.28 -4.97 1.98
N ARG A 273 -15.97 -3.75 1.51
CA ARG A 273 -14.63 -3.36 1.06
C ARG A 273 -13.72 -2.93 2.20
N ILE A 274 -14.25 -2.79 3.41
CA ILE A 274 -13.48 -2.47 4.61
C ILE A 274 -13.35 -3.74 5.45
N SER A 275 -12.14 -4.29 5.51
CA SER A 275 -11.86 -5.36 6.44
C SER A 275 -11.67 -4.79 7.85
N THR A 276 -12.38 -5.39 8.80
CA THR A 276 -12.34 -5.03 10.23
C THR A 276 -11.65 -6.11 11.08
N GLU A 277 -11.14 -7.17 10.46
CA GLU A 277 -10.56 -8.34 11.14
C GLU A 277 -9.02 -8.30 11.22
N SER A 278 -8.40 -7.16 10.89
CA SER A 278 -6.94 -7.07 10.85
C SER A 278 -6.35 -6.66 12.21
N TYR A 279 -5.15 -7.14 12.51
CA TYR A 279 -4.32 -6.63 13.61
C TYR A 279 -3.72 -5.25 13.29
N GLU A 280 -4.01 -4.71 12.10
CA GLU A 280 -3.40 -3.54 11.48
C GLU A 280 -4.41 -2.38 11.34
N GLY A 281 -5.63 -2.51 11.89
CA GLY A 281 -6.70 -1.52 11.78
C GLY A 281 -7.69 -1.79 10.63
N TYR A 282 -8.22 -0.72 10.02
CA TYR A 282 -9.12 -0.82 8.87
C TYR A 282 -8.34 -0.89 7.56
N SER A 283 -8.60 -1.92 6.75
CA SER A 283 -7.97 -2.05 5.42
C SER A 283 -9.00 -2.01 4.29
N ILE A 284 -8.66 -1.27 3.24
CA ILE A 284 -9.43 -1.20 2.00
C ILE A 284 -9.03 -2.39 1.12
N ARG A 285 -10.01 -3.18 0.68
CA ARG A 285 -9.76 -4.42 -0.05
C ARG A 285 -10.53 -4.49 -1.36
N ASN A 286 -9.86 -4.99 -2.40
CA ASN A 286 -10.48 -5.28 -3.70
C ASN A 286 -11.22 -4.05 -4.26
N VAL A 287 -10.58 -2.87 -4.19
CA VAL A 287 -11.15 -1.62 -4.72
C VAL A 287 -10.37 -1.17 -5.95
N SER A 288 -11.08 -0.97 -7.05
CA SER A 288 -10.54 -0.37 -8.27
C SER A 288 -11.06 1.05 -8.44
N ASN A 289 -10.25 1.98 -8.96
CA ASN A 289 -10.71 3.29 -9.41
C ASN A 289 -11.29 4.18 -8.29
N LEU A 290 -10.53 4.32 -7.19
CA LEU A 290 -10.91 5.14 -6.02
C LEU A 290 -10.08 6.42 -5.97
N CYS A 291 -10.71 7.55 -5.71
CA CYS A 291 -10.02 8.80 -5.41
C CYS A 291 -10.49 9.33 -4.05
N LEU A 292 -9.54 9.58 -3.14
CA LEU A 292 -9.75 10.32 -1.90
C LEU A 292 -9.05 11.67 -2.05
N GLU A 293 -9.83 12.75 -2.11
CA GLU A 293 -9.31 14.09 -2.37
C GLU A 293 -9.83 15.07 -1.32
N ALA A 294 -8.92 15.84 -0.71
CA ALA A 294 -9.33 16.99 0.08
C ALA A 294 -10.04 18.01 -0.81
N LYS A 295 -11.19 18.52 -0.34
CA LYS A 295 -11.85 19.63 -1.00
C LYS A 295 -10.89 20.81 -1.16
N ASP A 296 -11.01 21.55 -2.27
CA ASP A 296 -10.11 22.66 -2.58
C ASP A 296 -9.93 23.63 -1.39
N GLY A 297 -8.69 23.75 -0.92
CA GLY A 297 -8.29 24.57 0.23
C GLY A 297 -8.63 24.02 1.62
N ALA A 298 -9.27 22.85 1.72
CA ALA A 298 -9.60 22.20 2.99
C ALA A 298 -8.36 21.56 3.63
N LYS A 299 -8.30 21.61 4.96
CA LYS A 299 -7.29 20.87 5.74
C LYS A 299 -7.89 19.58 6.23
N VAL A 300 -7.48 18.48 5.63
CA VAL A 300 -7.99 17.14 5.96
C VAL A 300 -6.89 16.37 6.66
N LEU A 301 -7.17 15.91 7.88
CA LEU A 301 -6.34 14.99 8.63
C LEU A 301 -7.04 13.64 8.72
N ILE A 302 -6.42 12.58 8.24
CA ILE A 302 -6.82 11.19 8.50
C ILE A 302 -5.84 10.60 9.51
N CYS A 303 -6.33 10.07 10.62
CA CYS A 303 -5.47 9.59 11.68
C CYS A 303 -5.99 8.36 12.41
N VAL A 304 -5.08 7.72 13.14
CA VAL A 304 -5.36 6.65 14.12
C VAL A 304 -4.66 6.99 15.43
N ASP A 305 -5.29 6.67 16.56
CA ASP A 305 -4.69 6.81 17.91
C ASP A 305 -4.14 5.49 18.47
N ASP A 306 -4.17 4.41 17.68
CA ASP A 306 -3.54 3.14 18.01
C ASP A 306 -2.16 3.05 17.33
N PRO A 307 -1.06 2.95 18.09
CA PRO A 307 0.28 2.91 17.53
C PRO A 307 0.57 1.66 16.69
N TYR A 308 -0.20 0.57 16.84
CA TYR A 308 0.04 -0.68 16.11
C TYR A 308 -0.69 -0.75 14.76
N PHE A 309 -1.64 0.15 14.52
CA PHE A 309 -2.42 0.15 13.30
C PHE A 309 -1.76 0.98 12.22
N ASP A 310 -1.87 0.50 10.99
CA ASP A 310 -1.61 1.34 9.85
C ASP A 310 -2.67 2.44 9.79
N VAL A 311 -2.29 3.62 9.30
CA VAL A 311 -3.29 4.71 9.15
C VAL A 311 -4.19 4.42 7.95
N LEU A 312 -3.60 4.07 6.81
CA LEU A 312 -4.31 3.66 5.61
C LEU A 312 -3.65 2.43 5.00
N SER A 313 -4.42 1.35 4.82
CA SER A 313 -3.93 0.12 4.17
C SER A 313 -4.77 -0.26 2.95
N LEU A 314 -4.08 -0.62 1.86
CA LEU A 314 -4.64 -1.17 0.63
C LEU A 314 -4.25 -2.64 0.46
N TYR A 315 -5.21 -3.48 0.10
CA TYR A 315 -4.98 -4.86 -0.33
C TYR A 315 -5.73 -5.14 -1.62
N ASP A 316 -5.01 -5.68 -2.61
CA ASP A 316 -5.59 -6.08 -3.90
C ASP A 316 -6.38 -4.94 -4.57
N CYS A 317 -5.86 -3.71 -4.46
CA CYS A 317 -6.49 -2.51 -5.00
C CYS A 317 -5.79 -2.05 -6.30
N GLU A 318 -6.53 -1.36 -7.16
CA GLU A 318 -6.01 -0.89 -8.45
C GLU A 318 -6.46 0.54 -8.74
N HIS A 319 -5.59 1.40 -9.27
CA HIS A 319 -5.95 2.80 -9.62
C HIS A 319 -6.56 3.58 -8.44
N VAL A 320 -5.83 3.63 -7.32
CA VAL A 320 -6.22 4.40 -6.13
C VAL A 320 -5.42 5.70 -6.07
N THR A 321 -6.09 6.81 -5.80
CA THR A 321 -5.48 8.14 -5.68
C THR A 321 -5.76 8.75 -4.31
N TYR A 322 -4.71 9.21 -3.64
CA TYR A 322 -4.77 10.07 -2.45
C TYR A 322 -4.29 11.47 -2.83
N LYS A 323 -5.10 12.50 -2.60
CA LYS A 323 -4.79 13.87 -3.02
C LYS A 323 -5.06 14.92 -1.95
N GLY A 324 -4.06 15.73 -1.62
CA GLY A 324 -4.24 16.89 -0.72
C GLY A 324 -4.47 16.51 0.74
N LEU A 325 -4.09 15.29 1.16
CA LEU A 325 -4.40 14.75 2.47
C LEU A 325 -3.23 14.88 3.43
N THR A 326 -3.51 15.12 4.71
CA THR A 326 -2.57 14.85 5.80
C THR A 326 -2.94 13.51 6.41
N VAL A 327 -1.99 12.59 6.53
CA VAL A 327 -2.21 11.22 7.03
C VAL A 327 -1.15 10.90 8.07
N GLY A 328 -1.55 10.43 9.26
CA GLY A 328 -0.58 10.07 10.30
C GLY A 328 -1.16 9.56 11.60
N HIS A 329 -0.29 9.11 12.51
CA HIS A 329 -0.68 8.70 13.87
C HIS A 329 -0.90 9.92 14.77
N ASP A 330 -1.95 9.89 15.60
CA ASP A 330 -2.21 10.88 16.65
C ASP A 330 -1.77 10.36 18.03
N VAL A 331 -0.51 9.97 18.14
CA VAL A 331 0.10 9.47 19.40
C VAL A 331 1.48 10.06 19.63
N GLU A 332 1.95 10.02 20.87
CA GLU A 332 3.33 10.43 21.22
C GLU A 332 4.35 9.54 20.49
N PRO A 333 5.41 10.12 19.89
CA PRO A 333 6.42 9.36 19.16
C PRO A 333 7.13 8.28 19.98
N GLY A 334 7.46 7.15 19.33
CA GLY A 334 8.40 6.14 19.86
C GLY A 334 7.83 4.76 20.20
N THR A 335 6.54 4.50 20.01
CA THR A 335 5.94 3.17 20.29
C THR A 335 5.15 2.57 19.14
N CYS A 336 5.19 3.16 17.94
CA CYS A 336 4.29 2.81 16.84
C CYS A 336 4.93 1.79 15.92
N SER A 337 4.11 0.85 15.44
CA SER A 337 4.53 -0.28 14.61
C SER A 337 3.66 -0.48 13.38
N GLY A 338 2.65 0.37 13.16
CA GLY A 338 1.92 0.42 11.89
C GLY A 338 2.53 1.45 10.95
N SER A 339 2.44 1.21 9.65
CA SER A 339 2.89 2.12 8.59
C SER A 339 1.91 3.29 8.41
N VAL A 340 2.38 4.43 7.89
CA VAL A 340 1.45 5.53 7.58
C VAL A 340 0.58 5.16 6.39
N LEU A 341 1.20 4.65 5.32
CA LEU A 341 0.50 4.09 4.16
C LEU A 341 1.06 2.70 3.84
N ALA A 342 0.23 1.68 3.98
CA ALA A 342 0.55 0.30 3.62
C ALA A 342 -0.09 -0.10 2.29
N ILE A 343 0.71 -0.52 1.31
CA ILE A 343 0.27 -0.84 -0.05
C ILE A 343 0.63 -2.29 -0.39
N ASN A 344 -0.35 -3.19 -0.31
CA ASN A 344 -0.13 -4.63 -0.45
C ASN A 344 -0.83 -5.18 -1.69
N SER A 345 -0.10 -5.93 -2.51
CA SER A 345 -0.62 -6.60 -3.72
C SER A 345 -1.42 -5.68 -4.63
N SER A 346 -1.05 -4.40 -4.70
CA SER A 346 -1.87 -3.36 -5.32
C SER A 346 -1.15 -2.73 -6.52
N SER A 347 -1.89 -2.15 -7.45
CA SER A 347 -1.32 -1.58 -8.68
C SER A 347 -1.83 -0.18 -9.00
N TYR A 348 -0.99 0.64 -9.64
CA TYR A 348 -1.33 1.99 -10.10
C TYR A 348 -1.81 2.90 -8.95
N ILE A 349 -1.00 3.03 -7.90
CA ILE A 349 -1.31 3.85 -6.73
C ILE A 349 -0.68 5.22 -6.88
N THR A 350 -1.47 6.28 -6.74
CA THR A 350 -1.02 7.67 -6.82
C THR A 350 -1.17 8.39 -5.48
N VAL A 351 -0.12 9.05 -5.03
CA VAL A 351 -0.13 9.93 -3.85
C VAL A 351 0.34 11.31 -4.30
N GLU A 352 -0.51 12.33 -4.21
CA GLU A 352 -0.25 13.67 -4.74
C GLU A 352 -0.57 14.75 -3.71
N ASP A 353 0.30 15.75 -3.54
CA ASP A 353 0.05 16.90 -2.67
C ASP A 353 -0.23 16.52 -1.20
N CYS A 354 0.38 15.43 -0.71
CA CYS A 354 0.09 14.88 0.62
C CYS A 354 1.16 15.19 1.67
N HIS A 355 0.77 15.07 2.94
CA HIS A 355 1.66 15.11 4.10
C HIS A 355 1.50 13.80 4.88
N LEU A 356 2.47 12.91 4.75
CA LEU A 356 2.52 11.63 5.44
C LEU A 356 3.45 11.77 6.64
N TYR A 357 2.88 11.72 7.83
CA TYR A 357 3.64 11.90 9.06
C TYR A 357 3.34 10.81 10.05
N GLY A 358 4.27 10.61 10.98
CA GLY A 358 3.92 9.95 12.23
C GLY A 358 4.85 8.82 12.58
N CYS A 359 4.79 8.52 13.86
CA CYS A 359 5.69 7.63 14.58
C CYS A 359 5.64 6.16 14.17
N GLY A 360 4.92 5.80 13.11
CA GLY A 360 4.81 4.46 12.55
C GLY A 360 6.16 3.85 12.13
N THR A 361 6.13 2.63 11.61
CA THR A 361 7.32 1.97 11.03
C THR A 361 7.86 2.82 9.87
N TYR A 362 7.16 2.81 8.74
CA TYR A 362 7.56 3.53 7.55
C TYR A 362 6.47 4.49 7.08
N GLY A 363 6.89 5.60 6.47
CA GLY A 363 5.96 6.54 5.85
C GLY A 363 5.18 5.91 4.71
N ILE A 364 5.85 5.08 3.89
CA ILE A 364 5.20 4.19 2.94
C ILE A 364 5.85 2.81 3.03
N GLU A 365 5.02 1.80 3.28
CA GLU A 365 5.38 0.40 3.19
C GLU A 365 4.62 -0.22 2.02
N SER A 366 5.32 -0.98 1.17
CA SER A 366 4.69 -1.65 0.05
C SER A 366 5.21 -3.06 -0.16
N MET A 367 4.28 -4.00 -0.34
CA MET A 367 4.59 -5.39 -0.65
C MET A 367 3.90 -5.82 -1.95
N TYR A 368 4.67 -6.46 -2.85
CA TYR A 368 4.20 -7.10 -4.08
C TYR A 368 3.34 -6.20 -4.99
N SER A 369 3.72 -4.93 -5.11
CA SER A 369 2.91 -3.90 -5.80
C SER A 369 3.58 -3.34 -7.05
N TYR A 370 2.78 -2.81 -7.97
CA TYR A 370 3.25 -2.32 -9.27
C TYR A 370 2.75 -0.91 -9.59
N GLY A 371 3.58 -0.02 -10.12
CA GLY A 371 3.13 1.30 -10.55
C GLY A 371 2.72 2.17 -9.37
N ILE A 372 3.65 2.50 -8.47
CA ILE A 372 3.42 3.44 -7.37
C ILE A 372 4.04 4.77 -7.74
N ASP A 373 3.26 5.84 -7.66
CA ASP A 373 3.68 7.16 -8.09
C ASP A 373 3.32 8.20 -7.03
N VAL A 374 4.36 8.83 -6.49
CA VAL A 374 4.25 9.77 -5.37
C VAL A 374 4.81 11.11 -5.83
N ARG A 375 4.00 12.17 -5.75
CA ARG A 375 4.36 13.50 -6.26
C ARG A 375 4.07 14.59 -5.25
N ASN A 376 4.94 15.60 -5.19
CA ASN A 376 4.76 16.80 -4.38
C ASN A 376 4.29 16.47 -2.94
N THR A 377 4.91 15.47 -2.33
CA THR A 377 4.46 14.89 -1.05
C THR A 377 5.59 14.95 -0.03
N GLU A 378 5.24 15.25 1.23
CA GLU A 378 6.17 15.22 2.36
C GLU A 378 6.00 13.90 3.13
N ILE A 379 7.10 13.22 3.42
CA ILE A 379 7.17 12.03 4.28
C ILE A 379 8.11 12.33 5.44
N TYR A 380 7.61 12.34 6.68
CA TYR A 380 8.39 12.83 7.81
C TYR A 380 8.00 12.27 9.18
N GLU A 381 8.90 12.44 10.17
CA GLU A 381 8.69 12.03 11.56
C GLU A 381 8.39 10.52 11.74
N CYS A 382 8.94 9.65 10.87
CA CYS A 382 8.82 8.19 10.95
C CYS A 382 9.86 7.56 11.89
N THR A 383 9.54 6.42 12.53
CA THR A 383 10.41 5.81 13.57
C THR A 383 11.23 4.59 13.14
N TYR A 384 10.91 3.94 12.02
CA TYR A 384 11.81 2.92 11.44
C TYR A 384 12.51 3.47 10.20
N GLY A 385 11.82 4.20 9.33
CA GLY A 385 12.43 4.80 8.17
C GLY A 385 11.42 5.48 7.28
N LEU A 386 11.85 5.89 6.09
CA LEU A 386 10.98 6.60 5.15
C LEU A 386 10.17 5.62 4.32
N LEU A 387 10.84 4.60 3.77
CA LEU A 387 10.27 3.67 2.79
C LEU A 387 10.70 2.23 3.06
N ASP A 388 9.75 1.31 3.03
CA ASP A 388 10.01 -0.14 2.93
C ASP A 388 9.31 -0.72 1.70
N LEU A 389 10.08 -1.14 0.72
CA LEU A 389 9.60 -1.54 -0.60
C LEU A 389 10.02 -2.97 -0.90
N ASN A 390 9.06 -3.89 -0.86
CA ASN A 390 9.29 -5.33 -1.08
C ASN A 390 8.53 -5.85 -2.31
N GLY A 391 9.24 -6.46 -3.25
CA GLY A 391 8.63 -7.07 -4.43
C GLY A 391 7.95 -6.05 -5.36
N VAL A 392 8.46 -4.82 -5.40
CA VAL A 392 7.86 -3.72 -6.16
C VAL A 392 8.41 -3.58 -7.57
N ASN A 393 7.62 -3.05 -8.50
CA ASN A 393 8.10 -2.66 -9.83
C ASN A 393 7.46 -1.34 -10.29
N SER A 394 8.24 -0.48 -10.94
CA SER A 394 7.79 0.84 -11.43
C SER A 394 7.31 1.75 -10.29
N VAL A 395 8.24 2.20 -9.45
CA VAL A 395 7.98 3.13 -8.34
C VAL A 395 8.68 4.46 -8.60
N SER A 396 7.94 5.57 -8.57
CA SER A 396 8.48 6.91 -8.78
C SER A 396 8.10 7.86 -7.66
N PHE A 397 9.09 8.64 -7.22
CA PHE A 397 8.93 9.78 -6.34
C PHE A 397 9.38 11.04 -7.09
N ALA A 398 8.56 12.07 -7.16
CA ALA A 398 8.88 13.32 -7.85
C ALA A 398 8.51 14.54 -7.00
N ASP A 399 9.43 15.51 -6.89
CA ASP A 399 9.22 16.73 -6.11
C ASP A 399 8.85 16.45 -4.63
N CYS A 400 9.37 15.36 -4.05
CA CYS A 400 9.04 14.94 -2.69
C CYS A 400 10.09 15.37 -1.65
N SER A 401 9.66 15.56 -0.41
CA SER A 401 10.54 15.81 0.74
C SER A 401 10.48 14.66 1.73
N PHE A 402 11.64 14.20 2.17
CA PHE A 402 11.82 13.11 3.11
C PHE A 402 12.65 13.59 4.31
N ARG A 403 12.05 13.79 5.48
CA ARG A 403 12.73 14.51 6.56
C ARG A 403 12.41 14.06 7.99
N ASP A 404 13.26 14.48 8.91
CA ASP A 404 13.04 14.38 10.36
C ASP A 404 12.68 12.95 10.83
N SER A 405 13.17 11.93 10.13
CA SER A 405 12.88 10.53 10.42
C SER A 405 14.11 9.83 10.96
N GLU A 406 13.93 8.90 11.88
CA GLU A 406 15.02 8.15 12.50
C GLU A 406 14.65 6.68 12.62
N GLY A 407 15.65 5.80 12.73
CA GLY A 407 15.36 4.37 12.88
C GLY A 407 16.34 3.47 12.14
N LEU A 408 15.76 2.43 11.58
CA LEU A 408 16.35 1.43 10.70
C LEU A 408 16.74 2.04 9.35
N ASP A 409 16.75 1.24 8.28
CA ASP A 409 17.06 1.68 6.93
C ASP A 409 16.11 2.82 6.50
N MET A 410 16.65 3.93 6.00
CA MET A 410 15.76 5.03 5.57
C MET A 410 14.99 4.67 4.30
N ILE A 411 15.65 3.98 3.38
CA ILE A 411 15.03 3.40 2.19
C ILE A 411 15.45 1.93 2.12
N SER A 412 14.48 1.05 2.31
CA SER A 412 14.62 -0.40 2.14
C SER A 412 14.06 -0.83 0.79
N LEU A 413 14.84 -1.58 0.00
CA LEU A 413 14.41 -2.16 -1.26
C LEU A 413 14.75 -3.65 -1.36
N TYR A 414 13.71 -4.48 -1.24
CA TYR A 414 13.76 -5.94 -1.33
C TYR A 414 13.08 -6.39 -2.62
N ASN A 415 13.75 -7.18 -3.47
CA ASN A 415 13.21 -7.64 -4.78
C ASN A 415 12.53 -6.54 -5.64
N GLY A 416 13.06 -5.32 -5.62
CA GLY A 416 12.48 -4.17 -6.30
C GLY A 416 13.18 -3.79 -7.60
N SER A 417 12.44 -3.25 -8.56
CA SER A 417 13.01 -2.79 -9.83
C SER A 417 12.30 -1.55 -10.38
N ASP A 418 13.04 -0.72 -11.12
CA ASP A 418 12.53 0.54 -11.67
C ASP A 418 12.01 1.47 -10.55
N VAL A 419 12.86 1.70 -9.53
CA VAL A 419 12.61 2.63 -8.43
C VAL A 419 13.40 3.90 -8.67
N SER A 420 12.71 5.04 -8.71
CA SER A 420 13.31 6.33 -9.06
C SER A 420 12.83 7.48 -8.18
N PHE A 421 13.72 8.44 -7.99
CA PHE A 421 13.51 9.68 -7.24
C PHE A 421 13.98 10.83 -8.13
N THR A 422 13.12 11.83 -8.35
CA THR A 422 13.41 12.99 -9.20
C THR A 422 13.07 14.28 -8.46
N ASP A 423 14.00 15.23 -8.43
CA ASP A 423 13.81 16.53 -7.77
C ASP A 423 13.39 16.39 -6.28
N CYS A 424 13.88 15.36 -5.58
CA CYS A 424 13.54 15.09 -4.18
C CYS A 424 14.58 15.65 -3.19
N GLU A 425 14.12 16.03 -2.00
CA GLU A 425 14.96 16.42 -0.87
C GLU A 425 14.92 15.35 0.23
N PHE A 426 16.09 14.97 0.75
CA PHE A 426 16.26 14.13 1.93
C PHE A 426 17.00 14.93 3.00
N SER A 427 16.35 15.31 4.10
CA SER A 427 16.96 16.20 5.10
C SER A 427 16.74 15.81 6.55
N ASP A 428 17.78 16.02 7.36
CA ASP A 428 17.71 15.88 8.82
C ASP A 428 17.22 14.49 9.31
N ASN A 429 17.49 13.42 8.54
CA ASN A 429 17.18 12.04 8.92
C ASN A 429 18.34 11.34 9.62
N ARG A 430 18.06 10.30 10.41
CA ARG A 430 19.06 9.56 11.21
C ARG A 430 18.94 8.03 11.06
N CYS A 431 19.99 7.41 10.53
CA CYS A 431 20.13 5.97 10.37
C CYS A 431 21.48 5.50 10.95
N THR A 432 21.55 5.37 12.28
CA THR A 432 22.80 5.07 13.00
C THR A 432 22.81 3.69 13.64
N TYR A 433 21.72 2.91 13.52
CA TYR A 433 21.67 1.55 14.02
C TYR A 433 22.58 0.63 13.21
N ASN A 434 23.13 -0.35 13.91
CA ASN A 434 24.08 -1.28 13.36
C ASN A 434 23.45 -2.19 12.31
N GLY A 435 24.06 -2.25 11.12
CA GLY A 435 23.54 -3.02 10.00
C GLY A 435 22.39 -2.34 9.27
N CYS A 436 22.12 -1.06 9.58
CA CYS A 436 21.21 -0.23 8.82
C CYS A 436 21.97 0.77 7.94
N ASP A 437 21.39 1.07 6.79
CA ASP A 437 21.93 1.92 5.74
C ASP A 437 20.92 3.02 5.36
N PHE A 438 21.41 4.17 4.89
CA PHE A 438 20.50 5.19 4.36
C PHE A 438 19.70 4.66 3.16
N VAL A 439 20.35 3.89 2.28
CA VAL A 439 19.73 3.15 1.18
C VAL A 439 20.17 1.69 1.22
N SER A 440 19.29 0.82 1.68
CA SER A 440 19.49 -0.62 1.77
C SER A 440 18.84 -1.32 0.58
N LEU A 441 19.66 -2.02 -0.20
CA LEU A 441 19.24 -2.75 -1.39
C LEU A 441 19.49 -4.27 -1.19
N GLU A 442 18.62 -5.11 -1.76
CA GLU A 442 18.88 -6.54 -1.96
C GLU A 442 19.51 -6.88 -3.32
N GLU A 443 20.02 -8.11 -3.46
CA GLU A 443 20.58 -8.60 -4.73
C GLU A 443 19.57 -8.35 -5.88
N TYR A 444 20.02 -7.74 -6.98
CA TYR A 444 19.23 -7.35 -8.16
C TYR A 444 18.34 -6.11 -8.03
N CYS A 445 18.32 -5.44 -6.88
CA CYS A 445 17.64 -4.15 -6.72
C CYS A 445 18.47 -2.99 -7.30
N SER A 446 17.80 -1.93 -7.73
CA SER A 446 18.45 -0.69 -8.15
C SER A 446 17.57 0.52 -7.87
N ALA A 447 18.17 1.59 -7.35
CA ALA A 447 17.53 2.89 -7.20
C ALA A 447 18.25 3.95 -8.06
N LEU A 448 17.48 4.82 -8.69
CA LEU A 448 17.96 5.98 -9.45
C LEU A 448 17.51 7.28 -8.77
N PHE A 449 18.46 8.13 -8.42
CA PHE A 449 18.21 9.48 -7.93
C PHE A 449 18.60 10.49 -9.01
N THR A 450 17.71 11.43 -9.35
CA THR A 450 17.95 12.46 -10.36
C THR A 450 17.61 13.83 -9.77
N ASP A 451 18.56 14.76 -9.83
CA ASP A 451 18.40 16.13 -9.33
C ASP A 451 18.01 16.20 -7.83
N CYS A 452 18.36 15.18 -7.04
CA CYS A 452 18.03 15.11 -5.60
C CYS A 452 19.08 15.77 -4.69
N GLU A 453 18.64 16.28 -3.54
CA GLU A 453 19.50 16.84 -2.48
C GLU A 453 19.41 15.99 -1.20
N PHE A 454 20.56 15.61 -0.64
CA PHE A 454 20.69 14.98 0.67
C PHE A 454 21.44 15.94 1.59
N LYS A 455 20.84 16.35 2.72
CA LYS A 455 21.39 17.39 3.58
C LYS A 455 21.20 17.07 5.06
N ASN A 456 22.27 17.23 5.83
CA ASN A 456 22.23 17.05 7.29
C ASN A 456 21.73 15.67 7.74
N ASN A 457 21.82 14.65 6.89
CA ASN A 457 21.46 13.30 7.29
C ASN A 457 22.62 12.68 8.07
N GLU A 458 22.30 11.92 9.11
CA GLU A 458 23.26 11.18 9.92
C GLU A 458 23.11 9.70 9.60
N TYR A 459 24.15 9.08 9.04
CA TYR A 459 24.11 7.66 8.69
C TYR A 459 25.46 6.99 8.86
N TYR A 460 25.46 5.68 9.12
CA TYR A 460 26.68 4.88 9.15
C TYR A 460 27.23 4.64 7.74
N LEU A 461 26.38 4.12 6.85
CA LEU A 461 26.66 3.88 5.45
C LEU A 461 25.57 4.51 4.60
N PHE A 462 25.95 5.22 3.54
CA PHE A 462 24.95 5.81 2.65
C PHE A 462 24.19 4.72 1.87
N SER A 463 24.90 3.73 1.33
CA SER A 463 24.25 2.57 0.71
C SER A 463 25.12 1.33 0.73
N ASN A 464 24.51 0.18 0.96
CA ASN A 464 25.16 -1.13 0.94
C ASN A 464 25.53 -1.63 -0.46
N MET A 465 24.91 -1.07 -1.50
CA MET A 465 25.17 -1.40 -2.90
C MET A 465 25.29 -0.13 -3.75
N GLU A 466 25.69 -0.30 -5.01
CA GLU A 466 25.82 0.83 -5.94
C GLU A 466 24.43 1.42 -6.26
N VAL A 467 24.29 2.73 -6.08
CA VAL A 467 23.10 3.49 -6.46
C VAL A 467 23.44 4.47 -7.59
N SER A 468 22.49 4.62 -8.51
CA SER A 468 22.64 5.55 -9.64
C SER A 468 22.23 6.95 -9.19
N MET A 469 23.06 7.94 -9.49
CA MET A 469 22.80 9.34 -9.15
C MET A 469 23.11 10.27 -10.31
N GLU A 470 22.14 11.06 -10.74
CA GLU A 470 22.30 12.05 -11.80
C GLU A 470 22.07 13.44 -11.21
N ASN A 471 23.09 14.30 -11.25
CA ASN A 471 23.03 15.67 -10.72
C ASN A 471 22.71 15.84 -9.22
N CYS A 472 22.74 14.78 -8.43
CA CYS A 472 22.46 14.88 -6.99
C CYS A 472 23.57 15.57 -6.19
N THR A 473 23.22 16.08 -5.01
CA THR A 473 24.17 16.61 -4.03
C THR A 473 24.02 15.93 -2.67
N ILE A 474 25.13 15.59 -2.02
CA ILE A 474 25.17 15.15 -0.62
C ILE A 474 25.96 16.20 0.16
N ASP A 475 25.32 16.86 1.11
CA ASP A 475 25.84 17.98 1.90
C ASP A 475 26.53 19.05 1.04
N GLY A 476 25.87 19.42 -0.07
CA GLY A 476 26.37 20.40 -1.04
C GLY A 476 27.51 19.91 -1.95
N VAL A 477 27.91 18.65 -1.85
CA VAL A 477 28.91 18.02 -2.73
C VAL A 477 28.20 17.29 -3.87
N LYS A 478 28.43 17.70 -5.11
CA LYS A 478 27.85 17.05 -6.29
C LYS A 478 28.34 15.61 -6.44
N LYS A 479 27.42 14.68 -6.70
CA LYS A 479 27.67 13.26 -6.97
C LYS A 479 27.13 12.90 -8.37
N THR A 480 27.80 11.97 -9.04
CA THR A 480 27.38 11.41 -10.35
C THR A 480 27.20 9.90 -10.32
N THR A 481 27.63 9.26 -9.24
CA THR A 481 27.42 7.85 -8.85
C THR A 481 27.84 7.76 -7.40
N VAL A 482 27.14 6.98 -6.59
CA VAL A 482 27.67 6.50 -5.30
C VAL A 482 27.91 5.01 -5.46
N THR A 483 29.16 4.65 -5.72
CA THR A 483 29.64 3.27 -5.54
C THR A 483 29.65 2.96 -4.05
N VAL A 484 29.28 1.74 -3.65
CA VAL A 484 29.30 1.23 -2.26
C VAL A 484 30.34 1.97 -1.47
N ASP A 485 29.91 2.77 -0.49
CA ASP A 485 30.82 3.64 0.25
C ASP A 485 31.95 2.73 0.74
N THR A 486 33.15 3.04 0.27
CA THR A 486 34.31 2.16 0.38
C THR A 486 34.46 1.75 1.84
N LEU A 487 34.45 0.42 2.09
CA LEU A 487 34.86 -0.23 3.32
C LEU A 487 35.72 0.68 4.19
N LEU A 488 35.28 0.94 5.44
CA LEU A 488 35.99 1.80 6.38
C LEU A 488 37.49 1.52 6.30
N SER A 489 38.31 2.55 6.06
CA SER A 489 39.76 2.39 6.19
C SER A 489 40.13 2.17 7.66
N ALA A 490 41.35 1.71 7.94
CA ALA A 490 41.84 1.63 9.31
C ALA A 490 41.74 2.97 10.05
N ASP A 491 41.99 4.09 9.35
CA ASP A 491 41.89 5.43 9.92
C ASP A 491 40.44 5.81 10.26
N ASP A 492 39.48 5.41 9.42
CA ASP A 492 38.05 5.66 9.67
C ASP A 492 37.53 4.84 10.87
N VAL A 493 37.97 3.58 10.99
CA VAL A 493 37.67 2.73 12.15
C VAL A 493 38.23 3.36 13.43
N MET A 494 39.46 3.86 13.42
CA MET A 494 40.07 4.49 14.59
C MET A 494 39.40 5.82 14.95
N ALA A 495 38.99 6.62 13.95
CA ALA A 495 38.22 7.83 14.19
C ALA A 495 36.84 7.54 14.80
N ALA A 496 36.16 6.47 14.35
CA ALA A 496 34.91 6.00 14.94
C ALA A 496 35.12 5.50 16.38
N TYR A 497 36.19 4.76 16.64
CA TYR A 497 36.57 4.32 18.00
C TYR A 497 36.76 5.48 18.97
N ASP A 498 37.48 6.52 18.57
CA ASP A 498 37.68 7.69 19.42
C ASP A 498 36.37 8.40 19.77
N LYS A 499 35.43 8.52 18.81
CA LYS A 499 34.10 9.10 19.03
C LYS A 499 33.25 8.27 19.97
N VAL A 500 33.14 6.96 19.72
CA VAL A 500 32.35 6.05 20.57
C VAL A 500 32.89 6.05 21.99
N ARG A 501 34.22 6.05 22.16
CA ARG A 501 34.86 6.14 23.49
C ARG A 501 34.59 7.48 24.20
N GLU A 502 34.52 8.59 23.47
CA GLU A 502 34.14 9.88 24.06
C GLU A 502 32.68 9.86 24.54
N ARG A 503 31.77 9.29 23.74
CA ARG A 503 30.34 9.18 24.07
C ARG A 503 30.07 8.21 25.22
N ASP A 504 30.70 7.04 25.24
CA ASP A 504 30.69 6.06 26.35
C ASP A 504 31.03 6.75 27.67
N LYS A 505 32.08 7.60 27.67
CA LYS A 505 32.47 8.35 28.85
C LYS A 505 31.44 9.40 29.28
N GLU A 506 30.83 10.13 28.34
CA GLU A 506 29.77 11.09 28.66
C GLU A 506 28.56 10.38 29.29
N ILE A 507 28.18 9.22 28.75
CA ILE A 507 27.09 8.39 29.26
C ILE A 507 27.42 7.91 30.68
N ASP A 508 28.63 7.39 30.91
CA ASP A 508 29.10 6.97 32.24
C ASP A 508 29.06 8.12 33.25
N ASP A 509 29.52 9.31 32.86
CA ASP A 509 29.50 10.50 33.72
C ASP A 509 28.06 10.92 34.05
N MET A 510 27.13 10.92 33.06
CA MET A 510 25.71 11.24 33.26
C MET A 510 24.99 10.25 34.20
N ILE A 511 25.30 8.95 34.09
CA ILE A 511 24.73 7.91 34.94
C ILE A 511 25.32 8.03 36.36
N TYR A 512 26.63 8.25 36.49
CA TYR A 512 27.32 8.32 37.77
C TYR A 512 26.93 9.57 38.59
N GLU A 513 26.75 10.72 37.95
CA GLU A 513 26.35 11.96 38.61
C GLU A 513 24.89 11.94 39.11
N GLY A 514 24.11 10.93 38.72
CA GLY A 514 22.72 10.73 39.17
C GLY A 514 21.76 11.79 38.62
N THR A 515 22.11 12.40 37.49
CA THR A 515 21.33 13.47 36.84
C THR A 515 20.20 12.94 35.97
N ALA A 516 20.23 11.65 35.62
CA ALA A 516 19.25 10.97 34.77
C ALA A 516 18.24 10.14 35.59
N ASP A 517 16.97 10.13 35.20
CA ASP A 517 15.97 9.21 35.75
C ASP A 517 16.14 7.78 35.20
N GLN A 518 15.39 6.82 35.73
CA GLN A 518 15.55 5.41 35.34
C GLN A 518 15.27 5.14 33.85
N SER A 519 14.32 5.87 33.25
CA SER A 519 13.99 5.73 31.83
C SER A 519 15.14 6.25 30.96
N THR A 520 15.66 7.42 31.32
CA THR A 520 16.82 8.03 30.67
C THR A 520 18.05 7.14 30.81
N GLN A 521 18.29 6.54 31.98
CA GLN A 521 19.40 5.60 32.18
C GLN A 521 19.27 4.34 31.32
N ASN A 522 18.06 3.81 31.16
CA ASN A 522 17.80 2.66 30.27
C ASN A 522 18.13 3.02 28.82
N GLN A 523 17.70 4.20 28.35
CA GLN A 523 17.95 4.69 26.99
C GLN A 523 19.44 4.94 26.74
N LEU A 524 20.14 5.57 27.69
CA LEU A 524 21.58 5.82 27.57
C LEU A 524 22.39 4.52 27.56
N CYS A 525 22.04 3.51 28.35
CA CYS A 525 22.71 2.20 28.30
C CYS A 525 22.46 1.46 26.99
N TYR A 526 21.27 1.62 26.41
CA TYR A 526 20.96 1.07 25.08
C TYR A 526 21.74 1.79 23.98
N GLU A 527 21.81 3.13 24.03
CA GLU A 527 22.62 3.95 23.11
C GLU A 527 24.10 3.53 23.18
N ASP A 528 24.66 3.41 24.38
CA ASP A 528 26.06 3.00 24.57
C ASP A 528 26.32 1.60 23.99
N TYR A 529 25.44 0.64 24.27
CA TYR A 529 25.53 -0.70 23.67
C TYR A 529 25.47 -0.65 22.14
N SER A 530 24.53 0.11 21.59
CA SER A 530 24.35 0.27 20.14
C SER A 530 25.59 0.89 19.49
N ASN A 531 26.17 1.94 20.09
CA ASN A 531 27.37 2.58 19.57
C ASN A 531 28.58 1.62 19.51
N TRP A 532 28.79 0.82 20.56
CA TRP A 532 29.86 -0.17 20.57
C TRP A 532 29.63 -1.32 19.57
N ASP A 533 28.38 -1.76 19.41
CA ASP A 533 28.02 -2.83 18.49
C ASP A 533 28.18 -2.38 17.02
N SER A 534 27.75 -1.14 16.70
CA SER A 534 27.96 -0.51 15.38
C SER A 534 29.44 -0.45 15.02
N LEU A 535 30.29 0.00 15.95
CA LEU A 535 31.74 0.03 15.71
C LEU A 535 32.33 -1.38 15.53
N LEU A 536 31.87 -2.36 16.32
CA LEU A 536 32.30 -3.75 16.19
C LEU A 536 32.02 -4.28 14.78
N ASN A 537 30.83 -4.02 14.23
CA ASN A 537 30.49 -4.46 12.88
C ASN A 537 31.28 -3.73 11.79
N GLY A 538 31.56 -2.43 11.98
CA GLY A 538 32.47 -1.72 11.09
C GLY A 538 33.88 -2.31 11.05
N ILE A 539 34.39 -2.73 12.20
CA ILE A 539 35.66 -3.47 12.28
C ILE A 539 35.53 -4.82 11.54
N TRP A 540 34.42 -5.53 11.67
CA TRP A 540 34.19 -6.79 10.94
C TRP A 540 34.19 -6.60 9.42
N GLY A 541 33.57 -5.53 8.91
CA GLY A 541 33.60 -5.17 7.50
C GLY A 541 35.03 -4.95 7.02
N TYR A 542 35.79 -4.11 7.72
CA TYR A 542 37.21 -3.87 7.42
C TYR A 542 38.06 -5.15 7.47
N LEU A 543 37.90 -5.98 8.50
CA LEU A 543 38.68 -7.21 8.68
C LEU A 543 38.34 -8.29 7.65
N GLY A 544 37.09 -8.37 7.20
CA GLY A 544 36.66 -9.32 6.18
C GLY A 544 37.40 -9.15 4.86
N GLU A 545 37.80 -7.92 4.54
CA GLU A 545 38.46 -7.58 3.27
C GLU A 545 39.99 -7.51 3.41
N THR A 546 40.50 -7.30 4.63
CA THR A 546 41.93 -7.14 4.88
C THR A 546 42.62 -8.40 5.40
N LEU A 547 41.91 -9.29 6.11
CA LEU A 547 42.46 -10.55 6.57
C LEU A 547 42.45 -11.61 5.46
N ASN A 548 43.41 -12.52 5.52
CA ASN A 548 43.35 -13.71 4.67
C ASN A 548 42.28 -14.69 5.18
N GLU A 549 41.79 -15.56 4.29
CA GLU A 549 40.68 -16.48 4.57
C GLU A 549 40.90 -17.37 5.81
N ASN A 550 42.14 -17.82 6.09
CA ASN A 550 42.41 -18.68 7.23
C ASN A 550 42.29 -17.92 8.57
N ASP A 551 42.82 -16.70 8.61
CA ASP A 551 42.73 -15.84 9.78
C ASP A 551 41.30 -15.38 10.00
N MET A 552 40.57 -15.10 8.91
CA MET A 552 39.17 -14.72 8.97
C MET A 552 38.27 -15.87 9.44
N GLU A 553 38.51 -17.11 8.99
CA GLU A 553 37.76 -18.28 9.46
C GLU A 553 38.00 -18.59 10.95
N THR A 554 39.25 -18.40 11.41
CA THR A 554 39.57 -18.47 12.83
C THR A 554 38.80 -17.41 13.61
N LEU A 555 38.79 -16.17 13.11
CA LEU A 555 38.09 -15.06 13.73
C LEU A 555 36.56 -15.29 13.78
N ARG A 556 35.95 -15.84 12.73
CA ARG A 556 34.52 -16.23 12.70
C ARG A 556 34.18 -17.23 13.80
N THR A 557 35.06 -18.20 14.03
CA THR A 557 34.88 -19.21 15.10
C THR A 557 34.97 -18.56 16.49
N GLU A 558 35.95 -17.68 16.71
CA GLU A 558 36.08 -16.92 17.96
C GLU A 558 34.85 -16.03 18.20
N GLN A 559 34.36 -15.36 17.15
CA GLN A 559 33.21 -14.45 17.23
C GLN A 559 31.92 -15.17 17.60
N LYS A 560 31.60 -16.29 16.93
CA LYS A 560 30.41 -17.09 17.25
C LYS A 560 30.40 -17.55 18.70
N LYS A 561 31.57 -17.93 19.22
CA LYS A 561 31.73 -18.30 20.63
C LYS A 561 31.50 -17.09 21.54
N TRP A 562 32.14 -15.96 21.24
CA TRP A 562 32.01 -14.73 22.03
C TRP A 562 30.56 -14.20 22.05
N ILE A 563 29.85 -14.18 20.91
CA ILE A 563 28.43 -13.78 20.85
C ILE A 563 27.62 -14.62 21.82
N LYS A 564 27.76 -15.94 21.80
CA LYS A 564 27.04 -16.83 22.72
C LYS A 564 27.34 -16.51 24.19
N GLU A 565 28.59 -16.21 24.51
CA GLU A 565 29.01 -15.82 25.87
C GLU A 565 28.43 -14.45 26.27
N LYS A 566 28.41 -13.48 25.34
CA LYS A 566 27.81 -12.14 25.52
C LYS A 566 26.31 -12.24 25.78
N GLU A 567 25.56 -12.92 24.90
CA GLU A 567 24.10 -13.07 25.03
C GLU A 567 23.71 -13.75 26.35
N THR A 568 24.47 -14.79 26.75
CA THR A 568 24.24 -15.46 28.04
C THR A 568 24.46 -14.48 29.21
N ALA A 569 25.52 -13.68 29.17
CA ALA A 569 25.82 -12.72 30.24
C ALA A 569 24.80 -11.58 30.31
N MET A 570 24.29 -11.11 29.17
CA MET A 570 23.22 -10.11 29.11
C MET A 570 21.92 -10.67 29.70
N GLN A 571 21.55 -11.90 29.33
CA GLN A 571 20.40 -12.59 29.89
C GLN A 571 20.53 -12.79 31.41
N ASP A 572 21.68 -13.28 31.90
CA ASP A 572 21.94 -13.46 33.34
C ASP A 572 21.84 -12.13 34.11
N ALA A 573 22.31 -11.03 33.50
CA ALA A 573 22.20 -9.69 34.07
C ALA A 573 20.73 -9.22 34.14
N ALA A 574 19.95 -9.48 33.09
CA ALA A 574 18.53 -9.15 33.05
C ALA A 574 17.70 -9.96 34.06
N GLU A 575 17.93 -11.27 34.13
CA GLU A 575 17.21 -12.20 35.04
C GLU A 575 17.42 -11.84 36.52
N SER A 576 18.56 -11.24 36.86
CA SER A 576 18.85 -10.76 38.22
C SER A 576 17.85 -9.70 38.72
N PHE A 577 17.08 -9.08 37.82
CA PHE A 577 16.10 -8.03 38.12
C PHE A 577 14.64 -8.40 37.79
N GLY A 578 14.41 -9.59 37.23
CA GLY A 578 13.09 -10.23 37.14
C GLY A 578 11.96 -9.38 36.53
N GLY A 579 12.23 -8.60 35.48
CA GLY A 579 11.24 -7.73 34.83
C GLY A 579 11.06 -6.35 35.46
N GLY A 580 11.94 -5.93 36.38
CA GLY A 580 11.90 -4.60 36.99
C GLY A 580 12.34 -3.48 36.03
N THR A 581 12.02 -2.23 36.36
CA THR A 581 12.35 -1.03 35.54
C THR A 581 13.85 -0.79 35.34
N MET A 582 14.71 -1.45 36.11
CA MET A 582 16.18 -1.43 35.98
C MET A 582 16.74 -2.50 35.03
N GLN A 583 15.93 -3.46 34.59
CA GLN A 583 16.40 -4.57 33.77
C GLN A 583 17.11 -4.11 32.48
N PRO A 584 16.55 -3.17 31.69
CA PRO A 584 17.21 -2.73 30.46
C PRO A 584 18.58 -2.08 30.71
N GLN A 585 18.69 -1.25 31.76
CA GLN A 585 19.96 -0.62 32.13
C GLN A 585 21.07 -1.65 32.37
N VAL A 586 20.80 -2.70 33.15
CA VAL A 586 21.85 -3.69 33.50
C VAL A 586 22.16 -4.66 32.37
N GLU A 587 21.15 -4.97 31.55
CA GLU A 587 21.28 -5.82 30.38
C GLU A 587 22.16 -5.15 29.32
N TYR A 588 21.78 -3.94 28.89
CA TYR A 588 22.52 -3.19 27.88
C TYR A 588 23.85 -2.66 28.40
N GLY A 589 23.95 -2.25 29.67
CA GLY A 589 25.24 -1.90 30.27
C GLY A 589 26.23 -3.09 30.31
N THR A 590 25.73 -4.31 30.48
CA THR A 590 26.55 -5.53 30.36
C THR A 590 26.96 -5.77 28.91
N GLY A 591 26.02 -5.60 27.97
CA GLY A 591 26.28 -5.70 26.53
C GLY A 591 27.33 -4.70 26.05
N ALA A 592 27.20 -3.43 26.41
CA ALA A 592 28.10 -2.35 26.04
C ALA A 592 29.54 -2.66 26.49
N ARG A 593 29.73 -2.98 27.78
CA ARG A 593 31.04 -3.32 28.34
C ARG A 593 31.70 -4.49 27.61
N LEU A 594 30.97 -5.59 27.38
CA LEU A 594 31.53 -6.77 26.71
C LEU A 594 31.84 -6.51 25.24
N THR A 595 31.04 -5.68 24.59
CA THR A 595 31.23 -5.29 23.18
C THR A 595 32.43 -4.36 23.04
N ARG A 596 32.59 -3.39 23.94
CA ARG A 596 33.79 -2.55 24.06
C ARG A 596 35.06 -3.39 24.24
N GLU A 597 35.07 -4.33 25.18
CA GLU A 597 36.21 -5.24 25.40
C GLU A 597 36.55 -6.04 24.14
N ARG A 598 35.54 -6.42 23.33
CA ARG A 598 35.74 -7.11 22.06
C ARG A 598 36.31 -6.18 20.99
N VAL A 599 35.78 -4.97 20.85
CA VAL A 599 36.27 -3.92 19.94
C VAL A 599 37.74 -3.63 20.22
N GLU A 600 38.10 -3.37 21.48
CA GLU A 600 39.48 -3.09 21.88
C GLU A 600 40.42 -4.26 21.57
N LEU A 601 39.96 -5.49 21.74
CA LEU A 601 40.72 -6.68 21.37
C LEU A 601 40.96 -6.78 19.87
N LEU A 602 39.97 -6.47 19.03
CA LEU A 602 40.11 -6.51 17.57
C LEU A 602 41.01 -5.39 17.07
N ILE A 603 40.85 -4.18 17.59
CA ILE A 603 41.73 -3.04 17.29
C ILE A 603 43.17 -3.39 17.64
N HIS A 604 43.42 -3.86 18.86
CA HIS A 604 44.77 -4.20 19.31
C HIS A 604 45.41 -5.34 18.50
N LYS A 605 44.60 -6.31 18.05
CA LYS A 605 45.11 -7.49 17.33
C LYS A 605 45.36 -7.23 15.85
N TYR A 606 44.63 -6.31 15.23
CA TYR A 606 44.58 -6.20 13.77
C TYR A 606 44.75 -4.78 13.20
N LEU A 607 44.59 -3.73 14.02
CA LEU A 607 44.67 -2.33 13.57
C LEU A 607 45.84 -1.57 14.22
N GLU A 608 46.34 -2.04 15.37
CA GLU A 608 47.57 -1.52 15.98
C GLU A 608 48.77 -2.42 15.60
N GLU A 609 49.79 -1.86 14.93
CA GLU A 609 51.13 -2.48 14.83
C GLU A 609 51.98 -2.22 16.09
#